data_AF-A0A358SVK6-F1
#
_entry.id   AF-A0A358SVK6-F1
#
_cell.length_a   1.000
_cell.length_b   1.000
_cell.length_c   1.000
_cell.angle_alpha   90.00
_cell.angle_beta   90.00
_cell.angle_gamma   90.00
#
_symmetry.space_group_name_H-M   'P 1'
#
loop_
_entity.id
_entity.type
_entity.pdbx_description
1 polymer ?
#
loop_
_entity_poly.entity_id
_entity_poly.type
_entity_poly.pdbx_seq_one_letter_code
_entity_poly.pdbx_strand_id
1 'polypeptide(L)'
;MLVEEAGLQVLLPGHGPMLAEPAAVLDFYLAHRAERLEEVLAAIAAGDRTLAEIVQRVYAAVDPGLWPFAQWSVRAQLEYLAGRGVLPAGFTW
;
A
#
# COMPACT_ATOMS: atom_id res chain seq x y z
N MET A 1 -13.89 13.96 10.26
CA MET A 1 -12.83 12.94 10.02
C MET A 1 -12.84 11.97 11.19
N LEU A 2 -12.54 10.66 10.99
CA LEU A 2 -12.64 9.63 12.05
C LEU A 2 -11.99 10.05 13.38
N VAL A 3 -10.84 10.73 13.31
CA VAL A 3 -10.11 11.25 14.49
C VAL A 3 -10.91 12.27 15.27
N GLU A 4 -11.55 13.22 14.59
CA GLU A 4 -12.37 14.26 15.20
C GLU A 4 -13.66 13.68 15.78
N GLU A 5 -14.32 12.80 15.02
CA GLU A 5 -15.56 12.13 15.43
C GLU A 5 -15.35 11.24 16.66
N ALA A 6 -14.20 10.56 16.74
CA ALA A 6 -13.85 9.71 17.88
C ALA A 6 -13.08 10.46 18.99
N GLY A 7 -12.80 11.76 18.81
CA GLY A 7 -12.07 12.58 19.79
C GLY A 7 -10.66 12.04 20.12
N LEU A 8 -9.97 11.43 19.16
CA LEU A 8 -8.66 10.80 19.40
C LEU A 8 -7.59 11.87 19.62
N GLN A 9 -6.93 11.80 20.77
CA GLN A 9 -5.81 12.71 21.12
C GLN A 9 -4.44 12.03 21.04
N VAL A 10 -4.39 10.70 21.07
CA VAL A 10 -3.14 9.94 21.08
C VAL A 10 -3.34 8.55 20.47
N LEU A 11 -2.31 8.01 19.83
CA LEU A 11 -2.23 6.59 19.45
C LEU A 11 -1.18 5.87 20.30
N LEU A 12 -1.55 4.71 20.84
CA LEU A 12 -0.68 3.81 21.60
C LEU A 12 -0.48 2.52 20.78
N PRO A 13 0.46 2.51 19.82
CA PRO A 13 0.62 1.39 18.89
C PRO A 13 1.24 0.17 19.60
N GLY A 14 1.02 -1.02 19.03
CA GLY A 14 1.67 -2.26 19.51
C GLY A 14 3.19 -2.27 19.35
N HIS A 15 3.74 -1.42 18.47
CA HIS A 15 5.16 -1.23 18.26
C HIS A 15 5.50 0.25 18.09
N GLY A 16 6.67 0.66 18.58
CA GLY A 16 7.14 2.04 18.48
C GLY A 16 6.64 2.93 19.62
N PRO A 17 6.89 4.25 19.52
CA PRO A 17 6.53 5.20 20.56
C PRO A 17 5.04 5.57 20.51
N MET A 18 4.58 6.24 21.58
CA MET A 18 3.32 6.97 21.59
C MET A 18 3.32 8.05 20.50
N LEU A 19 2.18 8.21 19.80
CA LEU A 19 2.02 9.22 18.75
C LEU A 19 0.98 10.24 19.19
N ALA A 20 1.41 11.49 19.37
CA ALA A 20 0.58 12.59 19.89
C ALA A 20 -0.28 13.29 18.82
N GLU A 21 -0.12 12.95 17.53
CA GLU A 21 -0.83 13.58 16.41
C GLU A 21 -1.58 12.52 15.58
N PRO A 22 -2.73 11.98 16.07
CA PRO A 22 -3.42 10.88 15.40
C PRO A 22 -3.86 11.19 13.97
N ALA A 23 -4.32 12.42 13.72
CA ALA A 23 -4.74 12.88 12.39
C ALA A 23 -3.60 12.77 11.38
N ALA A 24 -2.47 13.42 11.67
CA ALA A 24 -1.32 13.44 10.77
C ALA A 24 -0.79 12.02 10.48
N VAL A 25 -0.80 11.14 11.47
CA VAL A 25 -0.39 9.74 11.30
C VAL A 25 -1.34 9.01 10.35
N LEU A 26 -2.66 9.10 10.57
CA LEU A 26 -3.62 8.39 9.73
C LEU A 26 -3.65 8.95 8.30
N ASP A 27 -3.54 10.27 8.13
CA ASP A 27 -3.44 10.90 6.81
C ASP A 27 -2.18 10.45 6.08
N PHE A 28 -1.04 10.37 6.77
CA PHE A 28 0.19 9.81 6.21
C PHE A 28 -0.02 8.37 5.73
N TYR A 29 -0.64 7.51 6.54
CA TYR A 29 -0.88 6.12 6.15
C TYR A 29 -1.82 6.02 4.94
N LEU A 30 -2.87 6.84 4.88
CA LEU A 30 -3.79 6.87 3.74
C LEU A 30 -3.08 7.34 2.46
N ALA A 31 -2.33 8.44 2.53
CA ALA A 31 -1.56 8.97 1.42
C ALA A 31 -0.54 7.95 0.92
N HIS A 32 0.24 7.37 1.83
CA HIS A 32 1.25 6.37 1.50
C HIS A 32 0.63 5.13 0.82
N ARG A 33 -0.54 4.67 1.29
CA ARG A 33 -1.24 3.55 0.65
C ARG A 33 -1.78 3.91 -0.72
N ALA A 34 -2.31 5.12 -0.91
CA ALA A 34 -2.75 5.60 -2.21
C ALA A 34 -1.59 5.65 -3.22
N GLU A 35 -0.45 6.23 -2.82
CA GLU A 35 0.77 6.27 -3.64
C GLU A 35 1.22 4.86 -4.05
N ARG A 36 1.22 3.90 -3.11
CA ARG A 36 1.59 2.51 -3.44
C ARG A 36 0.63 1.88 -4.46
N LEU A 37 -0.67 2.17 -4.39
CA LEU A 37 -1.64 1.68 -5.38
C LEU A 37 -1.40 2.28 -6.77
N GLU A 38 -1.07 3.57 -6.84
CA GLU A 38 -0.74 4.26 -8.09
C GLU A 38 0.51 3.65 -8.74
N GLU A 39 1.53 3.35 -7.96
CA GLU A 39 2.74 2.68 -8.48
C GLU A 39 2.47 1.26 -8.98
N VAL A 40 1.62 0.49 -8.31
CA VAL A 40 1.20 -0.85 -8.79
C VAL A 40 0.46 -0.72 -10.12
N LEU A 41 -0.46 0.24 -10.25
CA LEU A 41 -1.14 0.50 -11.52
C LEU A 41 -0.16 0.95 -12.60
N ALA A 42 0.81 1.78 -12.26
CA ALA A 42 1.86 2.21 -13.17
C ALA A 42 2.75 1.04 -13.63
N ALA A 43 3.07 0.10 -12.75
CA ALA A 43 3.79 -1.14 -13.08
C ALA A 43 3.02 -1.98 -14.10
N ILE A 44 1.71 -2.17 -13.88
CA ILE A 44 0.82 -2.89 -14.80
C ILE A 44 0.75 -2.17 -16.17
N ALA A 45 0.64 -0.84 -16.16
CA ALA A 45 0.62 -0.02 -17.38
C ALA A 45 1.96 -0.08 -18.14
N ALA A 46 3.08 -0.22 -17.43
CA ALA A 46 4.40 -0.43 -18.01
C ALA A 46 4.61 -1.84 -18.59
N GLY A 47 3.65 -2.75 -18.38
CA GLY A 47 3.63 -4.08 -18.98
C GLY A 47 3.97 -5.21 -18.02
N ASP A 48 4.22 -4.95 -16.74
CA ASP A 48 4.47 -6.01 -15.75
C ASP A 48 3.21 -6.88 -15.58
N ARG A 49 3.39 -8.19 -15.45
CA ARG A 49 2.29 -9.17 -15.40
C ARG A 49 2.34 -10.09 -14.19
N THR A 50 3.51 -10.29 -13.58
CA THR A 50 3.66 -11.17 -12.43
C THR A 50 3.88 -10.39 -11.13
N LEU A 51 3.57 -11.00 -9.98
CA LEU A 51 3.89 -10.42 -8.67
C LEU A 51 5.38 -10.06 -8.53
N ALA A 52 6.26 -10.90 -9.06
CA ALA A 52 7.69 -10.70 -8.98
C ALA A 52 8.14 -9.45 -9.76
N GLU A 53 7.64 -9.26 -10.98
CA GLU A 53 7.92 -8.08 -11.80
C GLU A 53 7.41 -6.80 -11.13
N ILE A 54 6.16 -6.82 -10.63
CA ILE A 54 5.57 -5.67 -9.96
C ILE A 54 6.35 -5.33 -8.69
N VAL A 55 6.71 -6.32 -7.86
CA VAL A 55 7.53 -6.09 -6.66
C VAL A 55 8.90 -5.52 -7.04
N GLN A 56 9.57 -6.09 -8.04
CA GLN A 56 10.87 -5.62 -8.48
C GLN A 56 10.82 -4.14 -8.91
N ARG A 57 9.75 -3.70 -9.57
CA ARG A 57 9.59 -2.28 -9.95
C ARG A 57 9.23 -1.39 -8.75
N VAL A 58 8.20 -1.75 -8.01
CA VAL A 58 7.62 -0.93 -6.92
C VAL A 58 8.56 -0.83 -5.72
N TYR A 59 9.28 -1.92 -5.43
CA TYR A 59 10.18 -2.04 -4.27
C TYR A 59 11.67 -2.01 -4.68
N ALA A 60 12.01 -1.42 -5.83
CA ALA A 60 13.38 -1.39 -6.36
C ALA A 60 14.42 -0.79 -5.38
N ALA A 61 13.99 0.15 -4.53
CA ALA A 61 14.84 0.78 -3.52
C ALA A 61 14.90 0.01 -2.17
N VAL A 62 14.12 -1.06 -2.02
CA VAL A 62 14.09 -1.91 -0.82
C VAL A 62 15.04 -3.09 -1.02
N ASP A 63 15.73 -3.49 0.05
CA ASP A 63 16.58 -4.68 0.06
C ASP A 63 15.86 -5.88 -0.59
N PRO A 64 16.45 -6.51 -1.64
CA PRO A 64 15.88 -7.68 -2.30
C PRO A 64 15.56 -8.85 -1.35
N GLY A 65 16.26 -8.97 -0.22
CA GLY A 65 15.97 -9.96 0.82
C GLY A 65 14.58 -9.79 1.45
N LEU A 66 13.97 -8.60 1.34
CA LEU A 66 12.63 -8.31 1.84
C LEU A 66 11.53 -8.49 0.80
N TRP A 67 11.88 -8.71 -0.47
CA TRP A 67 10.89 -8.82 -1.56
C TRP A 67 9.88 -9.97 -1.40
N PRO A 68 10.24 -11.15 -0.84
CA PRO A 68 9.25 -12.18 -0.54
C PRO A 68 8.13 -11.69 0.39
N PHE A 69 8.43 -10.75 1.30
CA PHE A 69 7.43 -10.13 2.16
C PHE A 69 6.62 -9.05 1.42
N ALA A 70 7.27 -8.29 0.55
CA ALA A 70 6.61 -7.28 -0.29
C ALA A 70 5.57 -7.90 -1.25
N GLN A 71 5.78 -9.14 -1.71
CA GLN A 71 4.80 -9.86 -2.54
C GLN A 71 3.42 -9.99 -1.86
N TRP A 72 3.37 -10.17 -0.53
CA TRP A 72 2.10 -10.19 0.21
C TRP A 72 1.39 -8.84 0.16
N SER A 73 2.15 -7.74 0.22
CA SER A 73 1.59 -6.40 0.11
C SER A 73 1.04 -6.15 -1.28
N VAL A 74 1.79 -6.49 -2.33
CA VAL A 74 1.34 -6.33 -3.73
C VAL A 74 0.12 -7.19 -4.02
N ARG A 75 0.07 -8.43 -3.52
CA ARG A 75 -1.11 -9.29 -3.66
C ARG A 75 -2.36 -8.64 -3.06
N ALA A 76 -2.28 -8.14 -1.82
CA ALA A 76 -3.41 -7.47 -1.17
C ALA A 76 -3.85 -6.21 -1.93
N GLN A 77 -2.91 -5.47 -2.50
CA GLN A 77 -3.18 -4.29 -3.33
C GLN A 77 -3.90 -4.67 -4.63
N LEU A 78 -3.47 -5.73 -5.32
CA LEU A 78 -4.12 -6.23 -6.53
C LEU A 78 -5.53 -6.74 -6.22
N GLU A 79 -5.73 -7.47 -5.13
CA GLU A 79 -7.07 -7.90 -4.67
C GLU A 79 -7.97 -6.69 -4.39
N TYR A 80 -7.45 -5.65 -3.73
CA TYR A 80 -8.18 -4.40 -3.49
C TYR A 80 -8.58 -3.69 -4.79
N LEU A 81 -7.65 -3.55 -5.74
CA LEU A 81 -7.89 -2.92 -7.04
C LEU A 81 -8.87 -3.73 -7.90
N ALA A 82 -8.79 -5.07 -7.85
CA ALA A 82 -9.72 -5.95 -8.52
C ALA A 82 -11.15 -5.75 -8.00
N GLY A 83 -11.34 -5.71 -6.67
CA GLY A 83 -12.64 -5.46 -6.05
C GLY A 83 -13.24 -4.08 -6.37
N ARG A 84 -12.40 -3.14 -6.82
CA ARG A 84 -12.81 -1.79 -7.26
C ARG A 84 -13.04 -1.69 -8.76
N GLY A 85 -12.78 -2.75 -9.52
CA GLY A 85 -12.97 -2.79 -10.97
C GLY A 85 -12.00 -1.88 -11.74
N VAL A 86 -10.84 -1.55 -11.17
CA VAL A 86 -9.87 -0.63 -11.80
C VAL A 86 -8.71 -1.34 -12.51
N LEU A 87 -8.60 -2.66 -12.36
CA LEU A 87 -7.61 -3.43 -13.11
C LEU A 87 -8.00 -3.55 -14.59
N PRO A 88 -7.03 -3.65 -15.52
CA PRO A 88 -7.33 -3.88 -16.92
C PRO A 88 -8.14 -5.16 -17.16
N ALA A 89 -9.01 -5.16 -18.16
CA ALA A 89 -9.83 -6.33 -18.50
C ALA A 89 -8.95 -7.56 -18.80
N GLY A 90 -9.26 -8.68 -18.14
CA GLY A 90 -8.51 -9.93 -18.29
C GLY A 90 -7.15 -9.95 -17.60
N PHE A 91 -6.80 -8.94 -16.81
CA PHE A 91 -5.56 -8.93 -16.04
C PHE A 91 -5.59 -9.98 -14.92
N THR A 92 -4.58 -10.86 -14.93
CA THR A 92 -4.31 -11.89 -13.92
C THR A 92 -2.81 -11.91 -13.64
N TRP A 93 -2.40 -12.20 -12.41
CA TRP A 93 -1.01 -12.08 -11.94
C TRP A 93 -0.48 -13.33 -11.25
#